data_AF-A0A658BJ80-F1
#
_entry.id   AF-A0A658BJ80-F1
#
_cell.length_a   1.000
_cell.length_b   1.000
_cell.length_c   1.000
_cell.angle_alpha   90.00
_cell.angle_beta   90.00
_cell.angle_gamma   90.00
#
_symmetry.space_group_name_H-M   'P 1'
#
loop_
_entity.id
_entity.type
_entity.pdbx_description
1 polymer ?
#
loop_
_entity_poly.entity_id
_entity_poly.type
_entity_poly.pdbx_seq_one_letter_code
_entity_poly.pdbx_strand_id
1 'polypeptide(L)' 'GFAELIRDFPLPVYALGGMQPEQMDAAWQAGAHGIAMLRAAWT' A
#
# COMPACT_ATOMS: atom_id res chain seq x y z
N GLY A 1 -9.14 -4.92 -9.19
CA GLY A 1 -7.93 -5.11 -8.33
C GLY A 1 -7.72 -3.90 -7.41
N PHE A 2 -6.70 -3.89 -6.53
CA PHE A 2 -6.45 -2.77 -5.60
C PHE A 2 -6.46 -1.39 -6.29
N ALA A 3 -5.74 -1.24 -7.40
CA ALA A 3 -5.70 -0.01 -8.20
C ALA A 3 -7.06 0.44 -8.77
N GLU A 4 -7.98 -0.50 -9.03
CA GLU A 4 -9.31 -0.16 -9.53
C GLU A 4 -10.24 0.33 -8.44
N LEU A 5 -10.07 -0.19 -7.22
CA LEU A 5 -10.88 0.21 -6.07
C LEU A 5 -10.60 1.65 -5.63
N ILE A 6 -9.44 2.19 -5.98
CA ILE A 6 -8.94 3.47 -5.48
C ILE A 6 -8.86 4.56 -6.55
N ARG A 7 -9.19 4.23 -7.81
CA ARG A 7 -8.93 5.06 -9.01
C ARG A 7 -9.43 6.49 -8.91
N ASP A 8 -10.60 6.69 -8.30
CA ASP A 8 -11.24 8.01 -8.15
C ASP A 8 -11.49 8.35 -6.67
N PHE A 9 -10.70 7.76 -5.76
CA PHE A 9 -10.88 7.97 -4.33
C PHE A 9 -10.18 9.28 -3.91
N PRO A 10 -10.91 10.28 -3.41
CA PRO A 10 -10.36 11.62 -3.18
C PRO A 10 -9.50 11.71 -1.90
N LEU A 11 -9.43 10.63 -1.12
CA LEU A 11 -8.64 10.57 0.11
C LEU A 11 -7.41 9.69 -0.07
N PRO A 12 -6.29 9.99 0.61
CA PRO A 12 -5.10 9.14 0.57
C PRO A 12 -5.42 7.70 1.00
N VAL A 13 -5.03 6.74 0.17
CA VAL A 13 -5.18 5.31 0.45
C VAL A 13 -3.88 4.72 0.94
N TYR A 14 -3.95 3.99 2.06
CA TYR A 14 -2.81 3.27 2.63
C TYR A 14 -3.01 1.77 2.49
N ALA A 15 -1.97 1.08 2.04
CA ALA A 15 -1.96 -0.37 2.06
C ALA A 15 -1.61 -0.86 3.48
N LEU A 16 -2.49 -1.66 4.08
CA LEU A 16 -2.43 -2.01 5.50
C LEU A 16 -1.96 -3.45 5.72
N GLY A 17 -0.95 -3.59 6.59
CA GLY A 17 -0.53 -4.86 7.18
C GLY A 17 0.12 -5.84 6.20
N GLY A 18 0.74 -6.90 6.76
CA GLY A 18 1.23 -8.07 6.04
C GLY A 18 2.33 -7.86 4.99
N MET A 19 2.61 -6.63 4.59
CA MET A 19 3.57 -6.29 3.54
C MET A 19 5.01 -6.47 3.99
N GLN A 20 5.86 -6.88 3.05
CA GLN A 20 7.31 -6.94 3.17
C GLN A 20 7.96 -5.75 2.43
N PRO A 21 9.22 -5.40 2.76
CA PRO A 21 9.92 -4.28 2.13
C PRO A 21 9.99 -4.38 0.60
N GLU A 22 10.13 -5.59 0.05
CA GLU A 22 10.23 -5.83 -1.38
C GLU A 22 8.90 -5.57 -2.12
N GLN A 23 7.79 -5.46 -1.38
CA GLN A 23 6.46 -5.25 -1.93
C GLN A 23 6.07 -3.76 -1.96
N MET A 24 6.91 -2.87 -1.42
CA MET A 24 6.60 -1.44 -1.33
C MET A 24 6.41 -0.79 -2.70
N ASP A 25 7.32 -1.08 -3.63
CA ASP A 25 7.24 -0.55 -5.01
C ASP A 25 5.96 -1.00 -5.71
N ALA A 26 5.55 -2.26 -5.52
CA ALA A 26 4.31 -2.77 -6.07
C ALA A 26 3.07 -2.06 -5.50
N ALA A 27 3.07 -1.75 -4.19
CA ALA A 27 1.97 -1.03 -3.55
C ALA A 27 1.84 0.41 -4.07
N TRP A 28 2.98 1.11 -4.24
CA TRP A 28 2.99 2.45 -4.82
C TRP A 28 2.57 2.46 -6.29
N GLN A 29 3.08 1.52 -7.09
CA GLN A 29 2.66 1.37 -8.49
C GLN A 29 1.17 1.07 -8.63
N ALA A 30 0.58 0.37 -7.65
CA ALA A 30 -0.85 0.11 -7.59
C ALA A 30 -1.68 1.30 -7.07
N GLY A 31 -1.04 2.44 -6.74
CA GLY A 31 -1.69 3.70 -6.35
C GLY A 31 -1.84 3.92 -4.85
N ALA A 32 -1.18 3.13 -4.00
CA ALA A 32 -1.11 3.45 -2.58
C ALA A 32 -0.33 4.75 -2.37
N HIS A 33 -0.84 5.62 -1.50
CA HIS A 33 -0.16 6.86 -1.11
C HIS A 33 0.87 6.61 -0.01
N GLY A 34 0.66 5.55 0.75
CA GLY A 34 1.58 5.12 1.79
C GLY A 34 1.30 3.69 2.23
N ILE A 35 2.14 3.22 3.15
CA ILE A 35 2.08 1.85 3.64
C ILE A 35 2.08 1.87 5.16
N ALA A 36 1.10 1.21 5.77
CA ALA A 36 1.06 0.96 7.20
C ALA A 36 1.49 -0.48 7.45
N MET A 37 2.81 -0.69 7.50
CA MET A 37 3.40 -2.00 7.77
C MET A 37 3.15 -2.43 9.22
N LEU A 38 3.08 -3.75 9.44
CA LEU A 38 2.96 -4.34 10.78
C LEU A 38 4.31 -4.97 11.19
N ARG A 39 4.40 -6.30 11.16
CA ARG A 39 5.57 -7.05 11.64
C ARG A 39 6.85 -6.72 10.88
N ALA A 40 6.76 -6.57 9.55
CA ALA A 40 7.90 -6.30 8.69
C ALA A 40 8.50 -4.88 8.87
N ALA A 41 7.84 -3.98 9.60
CA ALA A 41 8.38 -2.66 9.89
C ALA A 41 9.58 -2.69 10.85
N TRP A 42 9.80 -3.81 11.54
CA TRP A 42 10.76 -3.95 12.65
C TRP A 42 11.86 -4.99 12.38
N THR A 43 11.96 -5.45 11.14
CA THR A 43 12.92 -6.45 10.68
C THR A 43 13.79 -5.84 9.60
#